data_AF-A0A2L1GFZ2-F1
#
_entry.id   AF-A0A2L1GFZ2-F1
#
_cell.length_a   1.000
_cell.length_b   1.000
_cell.length_c   1.000
_cell.angle_alpha   90.00
_cell.angle_beta   90.00
_cell.angle_gamma   90.00
#
_symmetry.space_group_name_H-M   'P 1'
#
loop_
_entity.id
_entity.type
_entity.pdbx_description
1 polymer ?
#
loop_
_entity_poly.entity_id
_entity_poly.type
_entity_poly.pdbx_seq_one_letter_code
_entity_poly.pdbx_strand_id
1 'polypeptide(L)'
;KYIWTAMKHGTTCSSGSGDNGSISCDDIPTIDLIPQYLRFLQEWVEHFCEQRQGKVKDVIENCNSCKECGNKCKTECEKKCKDECEKYKKFIDGTGSGGGTGTAGSSWSKRWDQIYMRYSKYIEDAK
;
A
#
# COMPACT_ATOMS: atom_id res chain seq x y z
N LYS A 1 -10.95 -1.25 -27.53
CA LYS A 1 -11.23 0.15 -27.93
C LYS A 1 -12.61 0.65 -27.52
N TYR A 2 -13.71 0.01 -27.96
CA TYR A 2 -15.08 0.47 -27.64
C TYR A 2 -15.43 0.42 -26.15
N ILE A 3 -15.02 -0.65 -25.45
CA ILE A 3 -15.21 -0.80 -23.99
C ILE A 3 -14.53 0.35 -23.23
N TRP A 4 -13.25 0.63 -23.51
CA TRP A 4 -12.51 1.74 -22.90
C TRP A 4 -13.17 3.10 -23.15
N THR A 5 -13.62 3.36 -24.38
CA THR A 5 -14.26 4.63 -24.74
C THR A 5 -15.55 4.86 -23.94
N ALA A 6 -16.35 3.81 -23.76
CA ALA A 6 -17.56 3.88 -22.94
C ALA A 6 -17.23 4.11 -21.45
N MET A 7 -16.20 3.44 -20.92
CA MET A 7 -15.74 3.65 -19.55
C MET A 7 -15.30 5.10 -19.33
N LYS A 8 -14.49 5.68 -20.23
CA LYS A 8 -14.05 7.08 -20.15
C LYS A 8 -15.21 8.06 -20.03
N HIS A 9 -16.25 7.91 -20.86
CA HIS A 9 -17.41 8.81 -20.83
C HIS A 9 -18.20 8.71 -19.52
N GLY A 10 -18.09 7.60 -18.78
CA GLY A 10 -18.72 7.42 -17.48
C GLY A 10 -17.93 7.98 -16.29
N THR A 11 -16.69 8.43 -16.48
CA THR A 11 -15.83 8.96 -15.39
C THR A 11 -15.47 10.42 -15.63
N THR A 12 -15.40 11.21 -14.57
CA THR A 12 -14.78 12.55 -14.62
C THR A 12 -13.27 12.39 -14.50
N CYS A 13 -12.56 12.29 -15.63
CA CYS A 13 -11.10 12.34 -15.59
C CYS A 13 -10.65 13.71 -15.07
N SER A 14 -10.16 13.73 -13.83
CA SER A 14 -9.47 14.88 -13.28
C SER A 14 -8.05 14.86 -13.80
N SER A 15 -7.81 15.55 -14.90
CA SER A 15 -6.47 15.81 -15.45
C SER A 15 -5.70 16.71 -14.48
N GLY A 16 -5.17 16.14 -13.40
CA GLY A 16 -4.44 16.92 -12.41
C GLY A 16 -4.02 16.11 -11.19
N SER A 17 -2.90 15.41 -11.28
CA SER A 17 -1.93 15.27 -10.19
C SER A 17 -0.61 14.76 -10.77
N GLY A 18 0.45 15.53 -10.52
CA GLY A 18 1.77 15.36 -11.13
C GLY A 18 2.58 14.23 -10.51
N ASP A 19 2.26 13.00 -10.89
CA ASP A 19 3.15 11.86 -10.70
C ASP A 19 3.89 11.55 -12.01
N ASN A 20 5.19 11.26 -11.91
CA ASN A 20 6.11 10.97 -13.03
C ASN A 20 5.82 9.60 -13.69
N GLY A 21 4.58 9.41 -14.11
CA GLY A 21 4.05 8.20 -14.73
C GLY A 21 2.60 8.38 -15.17
N SER A 22 2.24 9.58 -15.65
CA SER A 22 0.88 9.89 -16.11
C SER A 22 0.49 8.95 -17.24
N ILE A 23 -0.26 7.89 -16.90
CA ILE A 23 -1.13 7.22 -17.85
C ILE A 23 -2.20 8.27 -18.17
N SER A 24 -2.10 8.87 -19.36
CA SER A 24 -3.16 9.74 -19.83
C SER A 24 -4.45 8.95 -19.83
N CYS A 25 -5.54 9.54 -19.34
CA CYS A 25 -6.88 8.99 -19.52
C CYS A 25 -7.18 8.68 -20.99
N ASP A 26 -6.48 9.36 -21.91
CA ASP A 26 -6.66 9.16 -23.34
C ASP A 26 -6.01 7.90 -23.89
N ASP A 27 -5.01 7.37 -23.20
CA ASP A 27 -4.31 6.16 -23.62
C ASP A 27 -5.13 4.93 -23.24
N ILE A 28 -5.28 4.01 -24.19
CA ILE A 28 -5.85 2.69 -23.90
C ILE A 28 -4.80 1.95 -23.06
N PRO A 29 -5.12 1.54 -21.83
CA PRO A 29 -4.14 0.86 -20.99
C PRO A 29 -3.74 -0.47 -21.63
N THR A 30 -2.44 -0.76 -21.66
CA THR A 30 -1.88 -2.03 -22.17
C THR A 30 -1.94 -3.15 -21.15
N ILE A 31 -2.70 -2.96 -20.06
CA ILE A 31 -2.83 -3.90 -18.94
C ILE A 31 -3.39 -5.25 -19.37
N ASP A 32 -4.14 -5.32 -20.47
CA ASP A 32 -4.68 -6.57 -21.03
C ASP A 32 -3.59 -7.58 -21.42
N LEU A 33 -2.35 -7.10 -21.66
CA LEU A 33 -1.19 -7.92 -22.00
C LEU A 33 -0.48 -8.51 -20.77
N ILE A 34 -0.81 -8.03 -19.57
CA ILE A 34 -0.21 -8.48 -18.31
C ILE A 34 -1.07 -9.60 -17.73
N PRO A 35 -0.52 -10.76 -17.32
CA PRO A 35 -1.29 -11.79 -16.63
C PRO A 35 -2.10 -11.24 -15.45
N GLN A 36 -3.37 -11.65 -15.34
CA GLN A 36 -4.30 -11.14 -14.33
C GLN A 36 -3.75 -11.24 -12.89
N TYR A 37 -3.01 -12.31 -12.58
CA TYR A 37 -2.36 -12.47 -11.28
C TYR A 37 -1.40 -11.33 -10.94
N LEU A 38 -0.61 -10.86 -11.91
CA LEU A 38 0.33 -9.76 -11.72
C LEU A 38 -0.39 -8.41 -11.58
N ARG A 39 -1.52 -8.22 -12.27
CA ARG A 39 -2.36 -7.02 -12.09
C ARG A 39 -2.94 -6.95 -10.68
N PHE A 40 -3.53 -8.04 -10.20
CA PHE A 40 -4.05 -8.08 -8.82
C PHE A 40 -2.93 -7.95 -7.78
N LEU A 41 -1.73 -8.46 -8.05
CA LEU A 41 -0.58 -8.24 -7.19
C LEU A 41 -0.19 -6.76 -7.14
N GLN A 42 -0.16 -6.08 -8.29
CA GLN A 42 0.12 -4.65 -8.36
C GLN A 42 -0.92 -3.84 -7.57
N GLU A 43 -2.22 -4.05 -7.81
CA GLU A 43 -3.30 -3.39 -7.07
C GLU A 43 -3.19 -3.65 -5.56
N TRP A 44 -2.88 -4.89 -5.17
CA TRP A 44 -2.69 -5.25 -3.76
C TRP A 44 -1.50 -4.54 -3.11
N VAL A 45 -0.39 -4.39 -3.85
CA VAL A 45 0.79 -3.64 -3.38
C VAL A 45 0.51 -2.14 -3.30
N GLU A 46 -0.20 -1.57 -4.27
CA GLU A 46 -0.63 -0.17 -4.25
C GLU A 46 -1.52 0.11 -3.03
N HIS A 47 -2.52 -0.75 -2.79
CA HIS A 47 -3.42 -0.66 -1.63
C HIS A 47 -2.70 -0.81 -0.28
N PHE A 48 -1.66 -1.66 -0.23
CA PHE A 48 -0.78 -1.77 0.93
C PHE A 48 0.01 -0.48 1.15
N CYS A 49 0.66 0.02 0.11
CA CYS A 49 1.54 1.19 0.16
C CYS A 49 0.79 2.44 0.58
N GLU A 50 -0.43 2.66 0.10
CA GLU A 50 -1.27 3.80 0.49
C GLU A 50 -1.57 3.78 1.99
N GLN A 51 -2.04 2.65 2.51
CA GLN A 51 -2.30 2.50 3.95
C GLN A 51 -1.01 2.64 4.78
N ARG A 52 0.09 2.04 4.30
CA ARG A 52 1.40 2.12 4.95
C ARG A 52 1.90 3.55 5.02
N GLN A 53 1.76 4.33 3.96
CA GLN A 53 2.19 5.72 3.92
C GLN A 53 1.51 6.55 5.00
N GLY A 54 0.19 6.38 5.18
CA GLY A 54 -0.54 7.02 6.28
C GLY A 54 0.04 6.65 7.65
N LYS A 55 0.21 5.35 7.93
CA LYS A 55 0.74 4.90 9.23
C LYS A 55 2.18 5.32 9.49
N VAL A 56 3.04 5.30 8.47
CA VAL A 56 4.43 5.72 8.60
C VAL A 56 4.53 7.24 8.82
N LYS A 57 3.66 8.04 8.20
CA LYS A 57 3.60 9.49 8.44
C LYS A 57 3.34 9.78 9.91
N ASP A 58 2.37 9.11 10.53
CA ASP A 58 2.04 9.26 11.95
C ASP A 58 3.23 8.90 12.85
N VAL A 59 3.94 7.80 12.54
CA VAL A 59 5.15 7.40 13.26
C VAL A 59 6.24 8.46 13.13
N ILE A 60 6.52 8.93 11.91
CA ILE A 60 7.57 9.91 11.63
C ILE A 60 7.29 11.21 12.37
N GLU A 61 6.08 11.75 12.32
CA GLU A 61 5.70 13.00 12.97
C GLU A 61 5.90 12.92 14.50
N ASN A 62 5.41 11.84 15.11
CA ASN A 62 5.48 11.65 16.55
C ASN A 62 6.90 11.30 17.04
N CYS A 63 7.70 10.58 16.25
CA CYS A 63 9.05 10.21 16.65
C CYS A 63 10.09 11.29 16.33
N ASN A 64 9.95 12.05 15.24
CA ASN A 64 10.89 13.13 14.90
C ASN A 64 10.78 14.29 15.88
N SER A 65 9.58 14.61 16.37
CA SER A 65 9.41 15.61 17.42
C SER A 65 10.25 15.31 18.66
N CYS A 66 10.53 14.03 18.95
CA CYS A 66 11.41 13.63 20.07
C CYS A 66 12.87 13.97 19.81
N LYS A 67 13.30 13.90 18.56
CA LYS A 67 14.68 14.24 18.15
C LYS A 67 14.93 15.74 18.29
N GLU A 68 13.94 16.58 17.99
CA GLU A 68 14.07 18.04 18.03
C GLU A 68 13.91 18.62 19.44
N CYS A 69 13.10 18.00 20.30
CA CYS A 69 12.83 18.50 21.66
C CYS A 69 13.99 18.27 22.66
N GLY A 70 15.00 17.47 22.30
CA GLY A 70 16.14 17.14 23.16
C GLY A 70 15.75 16.49 24.50
N ASN A 71 16.50 16.77 25.57
CA ASN A 71 16.26 16.17 26.89
C ASN A 71 14.98 16.67 27.61
N LYS A 72 14.31 17.72 27.11
CA LYS A 72 13.18 18.36 27.82
C LYS A 72 11.86 17.59 27.69
N CYS A 73 11.71 16.75 26.67
CA CYS A 73 10.42 16.12 26.31
C CYS A 73 10.53 14.59 26.27
N LYS A 74 11.62 14.05 26.83
CA LYS A 74 12.08 12.67 26.61
C LYS A 74 11.02 11.63 26.96
N THR A 75 10.38 11.73 28.12
CA THR A 75 9.44 10.71 28.61
C THR A 75 8.05 10.74 27.96
N GLU A 76 7.48 11.91 27.66
CA GLU A 76 6.17 11.99 26.99
C GLU A 76 6.29 11.66 25.51
N CYS A 77 7.37 12.12 24.88
CA CYS A 77 7.61 11.85 23.47
C CYS A 77 7.99 10.39 23.21
N GLU A 78 8.83 9.78 24.05
CA GLU A 78 9.14 8.35 23.96
C GLU A 78 7.87 7.48 24.04
N LYS A 79 6.90 7.86 24.88
CA LYS A 79 5.61 7.17 24.97
C LYS A 79 4.82 7.29 23.67
N LYS A 80 4.62 8.51 23.15
CA LYS A 80 3.86 8.74 21.90
C LYS A 80 4.50 8.03 20.71
N CYS A 81 5.82 8.16 20.55
CA CYS A 81 6.55 7.47 19.49
C CYS A 81 6.42 5.93 19.60
N LYS A 82 6.51 5.38 20.82
CA LYS A 82 6.33 3.95 21.05
C LYS A 82 4.90 3.51 20.73
N ASP A 83 3.90 4.29 21.12
CA ASP A 83 2.49 3.99 20.85
C ASP A 83 2.20 3.95 19.35
N GLU A 84 2.72 4.91 18.57
CA GLU A 84 2.59 4.89 17.11
C GLU A 84 3.36 3.73 16.46
N CYS A 85 4.56 3.40 16.97
CA CYS A 85 5.29 2.21 16.52
C CYS A 85 4.50 0.91 16.77
N GLU A 86 3.85 0.79 17.94
CA GLU A 86 3.00 -0.36 18.26
C GLU A 86 1.74 -0.42 17.38
N LYS A 87 1.13 0.73 17.04
CA LYS A 87 0.03 0.78 16.06
C LYS A 87 0.50 0.34 14.67
N TYR A 88 1.68 0.77 14.23
CA TYR A 88 2.25 0.33 12.96
C TYR A 88 2.54 -1.18 12.97
N LYS A 89 3.11 -1.70 14.06
CA LYS A 89 3.35 -3.13 14.23
C LYS A 89 2.03 -3.92 14.17
N LYS A 90 0.99 -3.46 14.86
CA LYS A 90 -0.36 -4.04 14.76
C LYS A 90 -0.93 -3.95 13.35
N PHE A 91 -0.69 -2.87 12.61
CA PHE A 91 -1.10 -2.78 11.22
C PHE A 91 -0.48 -3.89 10.35
N ILE A 92 0.82 -4.19 10.52
CA ILE A 92 1.54 -5.22 9.76
C ILE A 92 1.17 -6.65 10.21
N ASP A 93 1.24 -6.89 11.51
CA ASP A 93 1.14 -8.24 12.10
C ASP A 93 -0.26 -8.61 12.58
N GLY A 94 -1.15 -7.62 12.70
CA GLY A 94 -2.49 -7.78 13.24
C GLY A 94 -3.40 -8.61 12.33
N THR A 95 -4.34 -9.30 12.96
CA THR A 95 -5.40 -10.06 12.31
C THR A 95 -6.76 -9.44 12.62
N GLY A 96 -7.75 -9.68 11.75
CA GLY A 96 -9.10 -9.12 11.91
C GLY A 96 -9.09 -7.59 12.00
N SER A 97 -9.76 -7.04 13.00
CA SER A 97 -9.94 -5.59 13.21
C SER A 97 -8.65 -4.84 13.60
N GLY A 98 -7.56 -5.54 13.91
CA GLY A 98 -6.29 -4.94 14.31
C GLY A 98 -5.31 -4.68 13.16
N GLY A 99 -5.55 -5.28 11.99
CA GLY A 99 -4.69 -5.17 10.80
C GLY A 99 -5.22 -4.18 9.75
N GLY A 100 -4.47 -4.02 8.66
CA GLY A 100 -4.92 -3.25 7.50
C GLY A 100 -6.07 -3.91 6.73
N THR A 101 -6.65 -3.15 5.79
CA THR A 101 -7.70 -3.66 4.88
C THR A 101 -7.07 -4.34 3.67
N GLY A 102 -7.73 -5.37 3.11
CA GLY A 102 -7.25 -6.07 1.90
C GLY A 102 -6.54 -7.41 2.15
N THR A 103 -6.51 -7.90 3.40
CA THR A 103 -5.89 -9.18 3.77
C THR A 103 -6.91 -10.25 4.21
N ALA A 104 -8.21 -9.99 4.05
CA ALA A 104 -9.30 -10.87 4.51
C ALA A 104 -9.15 -11.31 5.99
N GLY A 105 -8.70 -10.39 6.85
CA GLY A 105 -8.50 -10.65 8.28
C GLY A 105 -7.21 -11.38 8.64
N SER A 106 -6.35 -11.70 7.67
CA SER A 106 -4.98 -12.18 7.93
C SER A 106 -3.97 -11.04 8.09
N SER A 107 -2.76 -11.33 8.57
CA SER A 107 -1.69 -10.33 8.59
C SER A 107 -1.13 -10.09 7.19
N TRP A 108 -0.55 -8.91 6.95
CA TRP A 108 0.10 -8.60 5.68
C TRP A 108 1.27 -9.54 5.39
N SER A 109 2.07 -9.84 6.42
CA SER A 109 3.19 -10.78 6.35
C SER A 109 2.75 -12.17 5.87
N LYS A 110 1.71 -12.72 6.48
CA LYS A 110 1.18 -14.04 6.10
C LYS A 110 0.66 -14.07 4.67
N ARG A 111 -0.02 -13.01 4.23
CA ARG A 111 -0.54 -12.94 2.86
C ARG A 111 0.56 -12.77 1.83
N TRP A 112 1.58 -11.97 2.16
CA TRP A 112 2.77 -11.81 1.33
C TRP A 112 3.49 -13.13 1.09
N ASP A 113 3.69 -13.93 2.14
CA ASP A 113 4.32 -15.26 2.01
C ASP A 113 3.54 -16.16 1.03
N GLN A 114 2.21 -16.16 1.11
CA GLN A 114 1.37 -16.94 0.18
C GLN A 114 1.53 -16.47 -1.28
N ILE A 115 1.56 -15.15 -1.48
CA ILE A 115 1.78 -14.54 -2.79
C ILE A 115 3.16 -14.94 -3.31
N TYR A 116 4.20 -14.77 -2.50
CA TYR A 116 5.58 -15.11 -2.87
C TYR A 116 5.73 -16.58 -3.26
N MET A 117 5.15 -17.50 -2.49
CA MET A 117 5.18 -18.93 -2.81
C MET A 117 4.50 -19.25 -4.13
N ARG A 118 3.34 -18.63 -4.40
CA ARG A 118 2.62 -18.82 -5.65
C ARG A 118 3.37 -18.23 -6.84
N TYR A 119 3.91 -17.02 -6.69
CA TYR A 119 4.74 -16.38 -7.71
C TYR A 119 5.97 -17.24 -8.04
N SER A 120 6.69 -17.70 -7.01
CA SER A 120 7.85 -18.59 -7.16
C SER A 120 7.48 -19.88 -7.90
N LYS A 121 6.34 -20.49 -7.57
CA LYS A 121 5.84 -21.66 -8.30
C LYS A 121 5.63 -21.37 -9.79
N TYR A 122 5.04 -20.23 -10.15
CA TYR A 122 4.87 -19.85 -11.57
C TYR A 122 6.20 -19.68 -12.30
N ILE A 123 7.23 -19.19 -11.62
CA ILE A 123 8.57 -19.08 -12.20
C ILE A 123 9.18 -20.46 -12.43
N GLU A 124 9.01 -21.40 -11.50
CA GLU A 124 9.49 -22.77 -11.68
C GLU A 124 8.72 -23.54 -12.77
N ASP A 125 7.39 -23.42 -12.81
CA ASP A 125 6.54 -24.08 -13.81
C ASP A 125 6.77 -23.54 -15.24
N ALA A 126 7.35 -22.36 -15.38
CA ALA A 126 7.67 -21.71 -16.66
C ALA A 126 9.08 -22.04 -17.19
N LYS A 127 9.90 -22.78 -16.43
CA LYS A 127 11.20 -23.31 -16.88
C LYS A 127 11.02 -24.55 -17.75
#